data_AF-A0A923TYG5-F1
#
_entry.id   AF-A0A923TYG5-F1
#
_cell.length_a   1.000
_cell.length_b   1.000
_cell.length_c   1.000
_cell.angle_alpha   90.00
_cell.angle_beta   90.00
_cell.angle_gamma   90.00
#
_symmetry.space_group_name_H-M   'P 1'
#
loop_
_entity.id
_entity.type
_entity.pdbx_description
1 polymer ?
#
loop_
_entity_poly.entity_id
_entity_poly.type
_entity_poly.pdbx_seq_one_letter_code
_entity_poly.pdbx_strand_id
1 'polypeptide(L)'
;NKKLEFLIVNNNNFTNLDLSSLKSLQHGYMLGNPIKAICIPSGFDTSLLAVDNKSKVNFTLCNTITGVAELLVEPSRQFYPNPATNMISVNKSINRVKIYSLQGELIDVTSNKSIDISFLPKGVFLVEMEDTSGKISKTKFIKE
;
A
#
# COMPACT_ATOMS: atom_id res chain seq x y z
N ASN A 1 9.25 -11.86 -22.83
CA ASN A 1 9.54 -11.15 -21.57
C ASN A 1 10.74 -11.79 -20.89
N LYS A 2 11.94 -11.23 -21.04
CA LYS A 2 13.11 -11.65 -20.26
C LYS A 2 13.27 -10.69 -19.09
N LYS A 3 13.41 -11.23 -17.88
CA LYS A 3 13.62 -10.47 -16.64
C LYS A 3 15.07 -10.67 -16.20
N LEU A 4 15.71 -9.61 -15.73
CA LEU A 4 17.05 -9.71 -15.15
C LEU A 4 16.91 -10.08 -13.68
N GLU A 5 17.34 -11.29 -13.34
CA GLU A 5 17.24 -11.84 -11.97
C GLU A 5 18.58 -11.86 -11.24
N PHE A 6 19.68 -11.85 -11.99
CA PHE A 6 21.05 -11.92 -11.46
C PHE A 6 21.90 -10.81 -12.07
N LEU A 7 22.64 -10.09 -11.23
CA LEU A 7 23.55 -9.03 -11.63
C LEU A 7 24.92 -9.25 -11.00
N ILE A 8 25.98 -9.22 -11.80
CA ILE A 8 27.37 -9.31 -11.35
C ILE A 8 28.13 -8.11 -11.88
N VAL A 9 28.70 -7.31 -10.97
CA VAL A 9 29.43 -6.07 -11.26
C VAL A 9 30.69 -6.04 -10.39
N ASN A 10 31.67 -6.87 -10.70
CA ASN A 10 32.85 -7.02 -9.84
C ASN A 10 34.06 -6.26 -10.38
N ASN A 11 34.94 -5.82 -9.47
CA ASN A 11 36.26 -5.23 -9.77
C ASN A 11 36.20 -3.99 -10.68
N ASN A 12 35.31 -3.05 -10.37
CA ASN A 12 35.27 -1.75 -11.04
C ASN A 12 35.51 -0.62 -10.02
N ASN A 13 35.40 0.62 -10.50
CA ASN A 13 35.55 1.81 -9.68
C ASN A 13 34.21 2.51 -9.42
N PHE A 14 33.10 1.75 -9.39
CA PHE A 14 31.78 2.33 -9.17
C PHE A 14 31.65 2.80 -7.72
N THR A 15 31.23 4.06 -7.57
CA THR A 15 30.97 4.66 -6.25
C THR A 15 29.49 4.73 -5.93
N ASN A 16 28.63 4.67 -6.93
CA ASN A 16 27.17 4.65 -6.78
C ASN A 16 26.54 3.73 -7.82
N LEU A 17 25.41 3.13 -7.48
CA LEU A 17 24.67 2.27 -8.41
C LEU A 17 23.17 2.49 -8.28
N ASP A 18 22.47 2.54 -9.42
CA ASP A 18 21.01 2.61 -9.44
C ASP A 18 20.43 1.28 -9.94
N LEU A 19 19.74 0.58 -9.04
CA LEU A 19 19.06 -0.69 -9.29
C LEU A 19 17.53 -0.53 -9.27
N SER A 20 17.02 0.70 -9.14
CA SER A 20 15.60 0.96 -8.89
C SER A 20 14.67 0.50 -10.02
N SER A 21 15.17 0.38 -11.25
CA SER A 21 14.43 -0.16 -12.39
C SER A 21 14.39 -1.69 -12.42
N LEU A 22 15.25 -2.36 -11.64
CA LEU A 22 15.43 -3.81 -11.67
C LEU A 22 14.49 -4.54 -10.70
N LYS A 23 13.18 -4.38 -10.90
CA LYS A 23 12.12 -4.96 -10.04
C LYS A 23 12.11 -6.48 -9.93
N SER A 24 12.81 -7.17 -10.82
CA SER A 24 12.90 -8.65 -10.85
C SER A 24 14.26 -9.16 -10.39
N LEU A 25 15.17 -8.28 -9.96
CA LEU A 25 16.47 -8.69 -9.46
C LEU A 25 16.28 -9.49 -8.16
N GLN A 26 16.89 -10.67 -8.11
CA GLN A 26 16.88 -11.54 -6.94
C GLN A 26 18.24 -11.57 -6.27
N HIS A 27 19.35 -11.45 -7.01
CA HIS A 27 20.69 -11.49 -6.44
C HIS A 27 21.63 -10.51 -7.15
N GLY A 28 22.46 -9.81 -6.37
CA GLY A 28 23.46 -8.88 -6.90
C GLY A 28 24.83 -9.07 -6.25
N TYR A 29 25.88 -9.26 -7.05
CA TYR A 29 27.26 -9.36 -6.59
C TYR A 29 28.04 -8.17 -7.13
N MET A 30 28.55 -7.30 -6.26
CA MET A 30 29.19 -6.04 -6.62
C MET A 30 30.52 -5.84 -5.89
N LEU A 31 31.29 -6.92 -5.73
CA LEU A 31 32.52 -6.97 -4.96
C LEU A 31 33.69 -6.32 -5.71
N GLY A 32 34.68 -5.79 -5.00
CA GLY A 32 35.79 -5.06 -5.58
C GLY A 32 35.40 -3.69 -6.13
N ASN A 33 34.41 -3.02 -5.51
CA ASN A 33 34.01 -1.65 -5.89
C ASN A 33 33.98 -0.72 -4.66
N PRO A 34 34.38 0.55 -4.78
CA PRO A 34 34.28 1.54 -3.71
C PRO A 34 32.86 2.14 -3.59
N ILE A 35 31.83 1.30 -3.54
CA ILE A 35 30.43 1.73 -3.52
C ILE A 35 30.12 2.43 -2.19
N LYS A 36 29.52 3.62 -2.29
CA LYS A 36 29.07 4.46 -1.17
C LYS A 36 27.55 4.49 -1.08
N ALA A 37 26.84 4.44 -2.21
CA ALA A 37 25.38 4.42 -2.22
C ALA A 37 24.80 3.51 -3.29
N ILE A 38 23.66 2.89 -2.98
CA ILE A 38 22.88 2.09 -3.92
C ILE A 38 21.41 2.53 -3.82
N CYS A 39 20.84 2.90 -4.97
CA CYS A 39 19.42 3.10 -5.16
C CYS A 39 18.74 1.74 -5.41
N ILE A 40 17.70 1.40 -4.65
CA ILE A 40 16.97 0.12 -4.77
C ILE A 40 15.46 0.36 -4.92
N PRO A 41 14.71 -0.58 -5.53
CA PRO A 41 13.25 -0.49 -5.59
C PRO A 41 12.61 -0.73 -4.22
N SER A 42 11.37 -0.27 -4.04
CA SER A 42 10.56 -0.54 -2.84
C SER A 42 10.39 -2.05 -2.59
N GLY A 43 10.56 -2.49 -1.34
CA GLY A 43 10.39 -3.89 -0.96
C GLY A 43 11.55 -4.82 -1.37
N PHE A 44 12.64 -4.26 -1.91
CA PHE A 44 13.83 -5.03 -2.25
C PHE A 44 14.60 -5.44 -0.99
N ASP A 45 14.86 -6.73 -0.82
CA ASP A 45 15.65 -7.23 0.29
C ASP A 45 17.13 -6.99 0.03
N THR A 46 17.70 -5.99 0.71
CA THR A 46 19.14 -5.68 0.61
C THR A 46 20.02 -6.85 1.01
N SER A 47 19.54 -7.84 1.79
CA SER A 47 20.30 -9.04 2.18
C SER A 47 20.83 -9.79 0.94
N LEU A 48 20.12 -9.69 -0.18
CA LEU A 48 20.41 -10.33 -1.46
C LEU A 48 21.54 -9.64 -2.27
N LEU A 49 22.11 -8.55 -1.74
CA LEU A 49 23.26 -7.87 -2.33
C LEU A 49 24.54 -8.19 -1.57
N ALA A 50 25.54 -8.69 -2.29
CA ALA A 50 26.92 -8.81 -1.85
C ALA A 50 27.70 -7.58 -2.31
N VAL A 51 28.06 -6.71 -1.35
CA VAL A 51 28.81 -5.48 -1.57
C VAL A 51 29.89 -5.38 -0.50
N ASP A 52 31.07 -4.88 -0.87
CA ASP A 52 32.16 -4.65 0.08
C ASP A 52 31.75 -3.67 1.16
N ASN A 53 32.13 -3.95 2.41
CA ASN A 53 31.83 -3.09 3.56
C ASN A 53 30.35 -2.66 3.60
N LYS A 54 29.41 -3.57 3.31
CA LYS A 54 27.97 -3.30 3.18
C LYS A 54 27.37 -2.40 4.26
N SER A 55 27.84 -2.49 5.51
CA SER A 55 27.40 -1.62 6.62
C SER A 55 27.71 -0.13 6.44
N LYS A 56 28.64 0.22 5.54
CA LYS A 56 29.02 1.59 5.18
C LYS A 56 28.34 2.09 3.90
N VAL A 57 27.56 1.23 3.23
CA VAL A 57 26.85 1.57 2.00
C VAL A 57 25.50 2.17 2.35
N ASN A 58 25.20 3.33 1.80
CA ASN A 58 23.90 3.97 1.96
C ASN A 58 22.89 3.37 0.96
N PHE A 59 21.91 2.62 1.45
CA PHE A 59 20.82 2.10 0.63
C PHE A 59 19.63 3.07 0.65
N THR A 60 19.29 3.62 -0.52
CA THR A 60 18.17 4.56 -0.66
C THR A 60 17.07 3.95 -1.51
N LEU A 61 15.81 4.11 -1.09
CA LEU A 61 14.65 3.73 -1.90
C LEU A 61 14.48 4.76 -3.03
N CYS A 62 14.61 4.31 -4.28
CA CYS A 62 14.53 5.16 -5.47
C CYS A 62 13.44 4.61 -6.40
N ASN A 63 12.80 5.48 -7.19
CA ASN A 63 11.64 5.14 -8.04
C ASN A 63 10.52 4.40 -7.28
N THR A 64 10.24 4.83 -6.04
CA THR A 64 8.97 4.50 -5.41
C THR A 64 7.88 5.10 -6.29
N ILE A 65 7.03 4.24 -6.87
CA ILE A 65 5.70 4.73 -7.24
C ILE A 65 5.12 5.30 -5.94
N THR A 66 4.68 6.55 -5.97
CA THR A 66 3.84 7.14 -4.93
C THR A 66 2.46 6.47 -4.98
N GLY A 67 2.43 5.17 -4.77
CA GLY A 67 1.25 4.47 -4.30
C GLY A 67 1.35 4.51 -2.80
N VAL A 68 0.31 4.99 -2.12
CA VAL A 68 0.06 4.66 -0.72
C VAL A 68 0.35 3.16 -0.61
N ALA A 69 1.30 2.77 0.25
CA ALA A 69 1.43 1.37 0.61
C ALA A 69 0.03 0.94 1.01
N GLU A 70 -0.63 0.14 0.17
CA GLU A 70 -1.89 -0.48 0.52
C GLU A 70 -1.51 -1.35 1.70
N LEU A 71 -1.65 -0.79 2.91
CA LEU A 71 -1.75 -1.57 4.11
C LEU A 71 -2.80 -2.59 3.72
N LEU A 72 -2.36 -3.84 3.57
CA LEU A 72 -3.22 -4.99 3.63
C LEU A 72 -3.77 -5.00 5.06
N VAL A 73 -4.58 -3.98 5.39
CA VAL A 73 -5.70 -4.15 6.29
C VAL A 73 -6.48 -5.20 5.55
N GLU A 74 -6.25 -6.46 5.95
CA GLU A 74 -7.17 -7.55 5.73
C GLU A 74 -8.56 -6.94 5.63
N PRO A 75 -9.34 -7.19 4.57
CA PRO A 75 -10.71 -6.71 4.50
C PRO A 75 -11.46 -7.42 5.62
N SER A 76 -11.29 -6.93 6.85
CA SER A 76 -12.22 -7.12 7.92
C SER A 76 -13.51 -6.67 7.27
N ARG A 77 -14.41 -7.63 7.07
CA ARG A 77 -15.72 -7.46 6.42
C ARG A 77 -16.58 -6.52 7.26
N GLN A 78 -16.11 -5.29 7.41
CA GLN A 78 -16.67 -4.27 8.28
C GLN A 78 -18.01 -3.86 7.75
N PHE A 79 -18.16 -3.84 6.42
CA PHE A 79 -19.40 -3.57 5.72
C PHE A 79 -19.71 -4.72 4.79
N TYR A 80 -20.97 -5.14 4.78
CA TYR A 80 -21.50 -6.16 3.86
C TYR A 80 -22.98 -5.88 3.53
N PRO A 81 -23.47 -6.30 2.36
CA PRO A 81 -22.68 -6.78 1.24
C PRO A 81 -21.83 -5.66 0.62
N ASN A 82 -20.78 -6.03 -0.10
CA ASN A 82 -20.05 -5.14 -0.99
C ASN A 82 -19.66 -5.98 -2.23
N PRO A 83 -20.16 -5.67 -3.44
CA PRO A 83 -21.03 -4.54 -3.79
C PRO A 83 -22.42 -4.55 -3.09
N ALA A 84 -23.00 -3.37 -2.92
CA ALA A 84 -24.25 -3.16 -2.18
C ALA A 84 -25.34 -2.55 -3.06
N THR A 85 -26.58 -2.98 -2.87
CA THR A 85 -27.73 -2.46 -3.62
C THR A 85 -28.46 -1.40 -2.82
N ASN A 86 -29.21 -1.75 -1.79
CA ASN A 86 -30.03 -0.79 -1.05
C ASN A 86 -29.58 -0.60 0.40
N MET A 87 -28.74 -1.51 0.91
CA MET A 87 -28.39 -1.53 2.32
C MET A 87 -26.97 -2.03 2.52
N ILE A 88 -26.28 -1.46 3.49
CA ILE A 88 -25.01 -1.98 4.04
C ILE A 88 -25.16 -2.22 5.54
N SER A 89 -24.52 -3.27 6.03
CA SER A 89 -24.55 -3.69 7.42
C SER A 89 -23.16 -3.76 8.01
N VAL A 90 -23.03 -3.40 9.29
CA VAL A 90 -21.77 -3.39 10.04
C VAL A 90 -21.68 -4.58 10.98
N ASN A 91 -20.60 -5.37 10.89
CA ASN A 91 -20.40 -6.56 11.73
C ASN A 91 -19.80 -6.28 13.12
N LYS A 92 -19.73 -5.01 13.54
CA LYS A 92 -19.14 -4.55 14.80
C LYS A 92 -20.07 -3.60 15.54
N SER A 93 -19.84 -3.43 16.84
CA SER A 93 -20.46 -2.36 17.61
C SER A 93 -19.84 -1.02 17.25
N ILE A 94 -20.69 -0.04 16.99
CA ILE A 94 -20.32 1.26 16.45
C ILE A 94 -20.93 2.38 17.30
N ASN A 95 -20.20 3.49 17.38
CA ASN A 95 -20.74 4.75 17.86
C ASN A 95 -21.32 5.55 16.69
N ARG A 96 -20.62 5.55 15.56
CA ARG A 96 -20.93 6.42 14.42
C ARG A 96 -20.34 5.90 13.12
N VAL A 97 -21.07 6.12 12.04
CA VAL A 97 -20.68 5.91 10.66
C VAL A 97 -20.96 7.19 9.88
N LYS A 98 -20.02 7.61 9.04
CA LYS A 98 -20.15 8.71 8.11
C LYS A 98 -19.87 8.23 6.70
N ILE A 99 -20.73 8.59 5.76
CA ILE A 99 -20.61 8.25 4.34
C ILE A 99 -20.22 9.51 3.57
N TYR A 100 -19.23 9.38 2.70
CA TYR A 100 -18.74 10.47 1.87
C TYR A 100 -18.73 10.11 0.38
N SER A 101 -18.89 11.12 -0.47
CA SER A 101 -18.59 11.01 -1.91
C SER A 101 -17.08 10.87 -2.14
N LEU A 102 -16.68 10.50 -3.37
CA LEU A 102 -15.26 10.51 -3.75
C LEU A 102 -14.64 11.91 -3.75
N GLN A 103 -15.47 12.96 -3.85
CA GLN A 103 -15.07 14.35 -3.76
C GLN A 103 -14.91 14.82 -2.30
N GLY A 104 -15.20 13.95 -1.32
CA GLY A 104 -15.07 14.25 0.10
C GLY A 104 -16.28 14.95 0.72
N GLU A 105 -17.40 15.06 -0.01
CA GLU A 105 -18.65 15.60 0.51
C GLU A 105 -19.28 14.62 1.51
N LEU A 106 -19.70 15.11 2.67
CA LEU A 106 -20.42 14.31 3.66
C LEU A 106 -21.87 14.11 3.21
N ILE A 107 -22.24 12.86 2.92
CA ILE A 107 -23.56 12.51 2.40
C ILE A 107 -24.51 12.11 3.53
N ASP A 108 -24.04 11.29 4.48
CA ASP A 108 -24.88 10.79 5.56
C ASP A 108 -24.08 10.49 6.83
N VAL A 109 -24.76 10.55 7.98
CA VAL A 109 -24.22 10.23 9.30
C VAL A 109 -25.25 9.41 10.08
N THR A 110 -24.84 8.26 10.57
CA THR A 110 -25.72 7.38 11.34
C THR A 110 -24.96 6.65 12.45
N SER A 111 -25.68 6.21 13.47
CA SER A 111 -25.17 5.26 14.48
C SER A 111 -25.76 3.85 14.29
N ASN A 112 -26.60 3.65 13.28
CA ASN A 112 -27.24 2.37 13.01
C ASN A 112 -26.27 1.40 12.33
N LYS A 113 -26.31 0.14 12.76
CA LYS A 113 -25.53 -0.93 12.12
C LYS A 113 -26.07 -1.30 10.74
N SER A 114 -27.34 -1.02 10.46
CA SER A 114 -27.97 -1.22 9.16
C SER A 114 -28.26 0.14 8.56
N ILE A 115 -27.69 0.40 7.38
CA ILE A 115 -27.68 1.72 6.77
C ILE A 115 -28.35 1.59 5.41
N ASP A 116 -29.46 2.29 5.24
CA ASP A 116 -30.12 2.43 3.95
C ASP A 116 -29.27 3.34 3.05
N ILE A 117 -28.98 2.87 1.85
CA ILE A 117 -28.21 3.57 0.82
C ILE A 117 -28.95 3.57 -0.51
N SER A 118 -30.25 3.25 -0.51
CA SER A 118 -31.09 3.19 -1.72
C SER A 118 -31.14 4.53 -2.48
N PHE A 119 -30.95 5.64 -1.76
CA PHE A 119 -30.91 7.00 -2.32
C PHE A 119 -29.59 7.34 -3.03
N LEU A 120 -28.53 6.54 -2.86
CA LEU A 120 -27.25 6.80 -3.51
C LEU A 120 -27.25 6.35 -4.98
N PRO A 121 -26.65 7.13 -5.90
CA PRO A 121 -26.42 6.67 -7.27
C PRO A 121 -25.36 5.56 -7.30
N LYS A 122 -25.32 4.79 -8.38
CA LYS A 122 -24.26 3.79 -8.62
C LYS A 122 -22.89 4.45 -8.58
N GLY A 123 -21.95 3.87 -7.85
CA GLY A 123 -20.62 4.47 -7.69
C GLY A 123 -19.85 3.95 -6.49
N VAL A 124 -18.69 4.58 -6.24
CA VAL A 124 -17.84 4.27 -5.08
C VAL A 124 -18.03 5.34 -4.03
N PHE A 125 -18.13 4.92 -2.77
CA PHE A 125 -18.29 5.82 -1.63
C PHE A 125 -17.28 5.48 -0.55
N LEU A 126 -16.85 6.50 0.20
CA LEU A 126 -15.96 6.35 1.35
C LEU A 126 -16.78 6.29 2.63
N VAL A 127 -16.33 5.47 3.58
CA VAL A 127 -16.99 5.32 4.88
C VAL A 127 -15.97 5.47 5.99
N GLU A 128 -16.28 6.34 6.95
CA GLU A 128 -15.57 6.48 8.21
C GLU A 128 -16.43 5.90 9.33
N MET A 129 -15.89 4.92 10.06
CA MET A 129 -16.56 4.27 11.18
C MET A 129 -15.77 4.51 12.46
N GLU A 130 -16.47 4.91 13.51
CA GLU A 130 -15.97 4.95 14.88
C GLU A 130 -16.63 3.81 15.67
N ASP A 131 -15.81 2.88 16.17
CA ASP A 131 -16.30 1.79 17.03
C ASP A 131 -16.48 2.24 18.49
N THR A 132 -17.11 1.39 19.31
CA THR A 132 -17.35 1.70 20.73
C THR A 132 -16.07 1.84 21.57
N SER A 133 -14.91 1.44 21.05
CA SER A 133 -13.60 1.67 21.70
C SER A 133 -12.98 3.03 21.32
N GLY A 134 -13.67 3.81 20.48
CA GLY A 134 -13.17 5.07 19.94
C GLY A 134 -12.20 4.90 18.76
N LYS A 135 -12.02 3.68 18.25
CA LYS A 135 -11.14 3.44 17.11
C LYS A 135 -11.84 3.88 15.83
N ILE A 136 -11.15 4.72 15.06
CA ILE A 136 -11.60 5.18 13.75
C ILE A 136 -11.01 4.27 12.67
N SER A 137 -11.86 3.86 11.73
CA SER A 137 -11.48 3.10 10.54
C SER A 137 -12.12 3.70 9.29
N LYS A 138 -11.40 3.64 8.17
CA LYS A 138 -11.85 4.17 6.88
C LYS A 138 -11.80 3.08 5.83
N THR A 139 -12.85 2.99 5.02
CA THR A 139 -12.93 2.01 3.92
C THR A 139 -13.80 2.56 2.79
N LYS A 140 -13.99 1.78 1.73
CA LYS A 140 -14.87 2.10 0.60
C LYS A 140 -15.86 0.97 0.34
N PHE A 141 -17.03 1.30 -0.19
CA PHE A 141 -17.95 0.32 -0.76
C PHE A 141 -18.40 0.74 -2.17
N ILE A 142 -18.92 -0.22 -2.92
CA ILE A 142 -19.45 -0.04 -4.26
C ILE A 142 -20.98 -0.15 -4.21
N LYS A 143 -21.68 0.87 -4.70
CA LYS A 143 -23.14 0.90 -4.90
C LYS A 143 -23.49 0.45 -6.32
N GLU A 144 -24.36 -0.54 -6.45
CA GLU A 144 -24.93 -1.04 -7.71
C GLU A 144 -26.30 -0.47 -8.05
#